data_AF-A0A2G9C666-F1
#
_entry.id   AF-A0A2G9C666-F1
#
_cell.length_a   1.000
_cell.length_b   1.000
_cell.length_c   1.000
_cell.angle_alpha   90.00
_cell.angle_beta   90.00
_cell.angle_gamma   90.00
#
_symmetry.space_group_name_H-M   'P 1'
#
loop_
_entity.id
_entity.type
_entity.pdbx_description
1 polymer ?
#
loop_
_entity_poly.entity_id
_entity_poly.type
_entity_poly.pdbx_seq_one_letter_code
_entity_poly.pdbx_strand_id
1 'polypeptide(L)'
;MSHPAPPYPADTKAKGWRFELDYTQLDQSDTWDLAPAEAKPWLLMMWLAAWKQAPCGSLPADEEVLPAKFGMPAELWQRYRRVMLRGWWEASDGRLYHETLTARVVEMLGRRRSDADRQALRRSKKPATPPPPAPAPSPEPPPAPPPTQPEVPPVSRVTSTGLHRESSTDHGPLVLNTEPGALAPAVPTPRAQAPEAPPPAPPPEPPQEPVVVAPGVAGMLCRRLKAMGIGNVSPGNLRLDTLLKAGAAPEEFVAAVPKALSAKDPFAYLLGIVEGERTRAAEVAKRVHHGPMPPRGASPPPQDTAARNAEAKRLLGIRPGPQETLDA
;
A
#
# COMPACT_ATOMS: atom_id res chain seq x y z
N MET A 1 -18.86 -3.91 38.03
CA MET A 1 -18.02 -2.69 37.93
C MET A 1 -18.41 -1.97 36.65
N SER A 2 -18.48 -0.63 36.64
CA SER A 2 -18.86 0.11 35.43
C SER A 2 -17.67 0.16 34.47
N HIS A 3 -17.85 -0.30 33.23
CA HIS A 3 -16.81 -0.23 32.20
C HIS A 3 -16.60 1.22 31.72
N PRO A 4 -15.36 1.62 31.39
CA PRO A 4 -15.08 2.95 30.84
C PRO A 4 -15.79 3.17 29.50
N ALA A 5 -16.06 4.43 29.17
CA ALA A 5 -16.60 4.79 27.86
C ALA A 5 -15.59 4.46 26.74
N PRO A 6 -16.06 4.10 25.52
CA PRO A 6 -15.17 3.85 24.39
C PRO A 6 -14.37 5.11 24.02
N PRO A 7 -13.08 4.97 23.66
CA PRO A 7 -12.16 6.10 23.48
C PRO A 7 -12.43 6.91 22.19
N TYR A 8 -13.18 6.35 21.24
CA TYR A 8 -13.55 6.99 19.97
C TYR A 8 -14.85 6.38 19.40
N PRO A 9 -15.50 7.05 18.44
CA PRO A 9 -16.77 6.59 17.87
C PRO A 9 -16.69 5.19 17.22
N ALA A 10 -17.80 4.44 17.29
CA ALA A 10 -17.88 3.06 16.81
C ALA A 10 -17.68 2.90 15.28
N ASP A 11 -17.92 3.96 14.50
CA ASP A 11 -17.73 3.96 13.04
C ASP A 11 -16.29 4.31 12.62
N THR A 12 -15.37 4.48 13.58
CA THR A 12 -13.97 4.80 13.31
C THR A 12 -13.30 3.70 12.49
N LYS A 13 -12.76 4.07 11.32
CA LYS A 13 -12.08 3.17 10.37
C LYS A 13 -10.70 3.70 9.98
N ALA A 14 -9.74 2.80 9.76
CA ALA A 14 -8.39 3.16 9.29
C ALA A 14 -8.38 3.84 7.90
N LYS A 15 -9.32 3.52 6.98
CA LYS A 15 -9.48 4.17 5.65
C LYS A 15 -8.15 4.60 4.99
N GLY A 16 -7.28 3.63 4.68
CA GLY A 16 -6.00 3.87 4.00
C GLY A 16 -4.86 4.37 4.90
N TRP A 17 -5.10 4.57 6.21
CA TRP A 17 -4.01 4.77 7.16
C TRP A 17 -3.16 3.51 7.32
N ARG A 18 -1.85 3.70 7.31
CA ARG A 18 -0.87 2.63 7.53
C ARG A 18 -0.95 2.19 8.98
N PHE A 19 -0.88 0.88 9.18
CA PHE A 19 -0.66 0.31 10.50
C PHE A 19 0.85 0.30 10.77
N GLU A 20 1.29 1.03 11.78
CA GLU A 20 2.69 1.15 12.16
C GLU A 20 2.82 0.78 13.63
N LEU A 21 3.87 0.01 13.93
CA LEU A 21 4.20 -0.43 15.27
C LEU A 21 5.58 0.11 15.63
N ASP A 22 5.69 0.62 16.86
CA ASP A 22 6.98 0.95 17.44
C ASP A 22 7.63 -0.36 17.91
N TYR A 23 8.66 -0.79 17.18
CA TYR A 23 9.36 -2.03 17.49
C TYR A 23 10.07 -1.96 18.84
N THR A 24 10.54 -0.78 19.26
CA THR A 24 11.27 -0.61 20.53
C THR A 24 10.30 -0.74 21.69
N GLN A 25 9.12 -0.12 21.59
CA GLN A 25 8.07 -0.28 22.59
C GLN A 25 7.62 -1.75 22.69
N LEU A 26 7.46 -2.43 21.56
CA LEU A 26 7.06 -3.83 21.53
C LEU A 26 8.11 -4.73 22.19
N ASP A 27 9.38 -4.57 21.82
CA ASP A 27 10.49 -5.39 22.29
C ASP A 27 10.74 -5.22 23.79
N GLN A 28 10.51 -4.01 24.34
CA GLN A 28 10.65 -3.69 25.75
C GLN A 28 9.42 -3.99 26.61
N SER A 29 8.34 -4.53 26.02
CA SER A 29 7.09 -4.73 26.76
C SER A 29 7.12 -6.02 27.58
N ASP A 30 6.64 -5.95 28.83
CA ASP A 30 6.47 -7.15 29.67
C ASP A 30 5.66 -8.25 28.97
N THR A 31 4.66 -7.89 28.16
CA THR A 31 3.85 -8.86 27.42
C THR A 31 4.70 -9.64 26.42
N TRP A 32 5.67 -8.99 25.77
CA TRP A 32 6.59 -9.63 24.83
C TRP A 32 7.61 -10.52 25.53
N ASP A 33 8.07 -10.13 26.72
CA ASP A 33 8.99 -10.92 27.54
C ASP A 33 8.32 -12.16 28.12
N LEU A 34 7.07 -12.04 28.57
CA LEU A 34 6.29 -13.15 29.11
C LEU A 34 5.77 -14.11 28.02
N ALA A 35 5.75 -13.67 26.76
CA ALA A 35 5.22 -14.48 25.66
C ALA A 35 6.23 -15.54 25.20
N PRO A 36 5.86 -16.83 25.16
CA PRO A 36 6.69 -17.84 24.52
C PRO A 36 6.83 -17.54 23.03
N ALA A 37 7.93 -18.00 22.42
CA ALA A 37 8.25 -17.71 21.03
C ALA A 37 7.11 -18.07 20.05
N GLU A 38 6.38 -19.16 20.32
CA GLU A 38 5.22 -19.60 19.53
C GLU A 38 4.03 -18.62 19.62
N ALA A 39 3.88 -17.87 20.71
CA ALA A 39 2.79 -16.93 20.93
C ALA A 39 3.06 -15.53 20.34
N LYS A 40 4.34 -15.14 20.17
CA LYS A 40 4.72 -13.81 19.71
C LYS A 40 4.12 -13.43 18.34
N PRO A 41 4.10 -14.30 17.32
CA PRO A 41 3.43 -13.98 16.05
C PRO A 41 1.94 -13.68 16.24
N TRP A 42 1.27 -14.38 17.15
CA TRP A 42 -0.15 -14.22 17.39
C TRP A 42 -0.51 -12.90 18.08
N LEU A 43 0.37 -12.36 18.93
CA LEU A 43 0.21 -11.00 19.47
C LEU A 43 0.11 -9.96 18.34
N LEU A 44 0.99 -10.07 17.35
CA LEU A 44 0.99 -9.19 16.19
C LEU A 44 -0.24 -9.40 15.30
N MET A 45 -0.62 -10.66 15.06
CA MET A 45 -1.80 -10.97 14.25
C MET A 45 -3.10 -10.48 14.89
N MET A 46 -3.22 -10.59 16.20
CA MET A 46 -4.36 -10.05 16.95
C MET A 46 -4.45 -8.52 16.83
N TRP A 47 -3.31 -7.81 16.95
CA TRP A 47 -3.27 -6.36 16.74
C TRP A 47 -3.64 -5.97 15.30
N LEU A 48 -3.17 -6.73 14.30
CA LEU A 48 -3.55 -6.53 12.90
C LEU A 48 -5.06 -6.76 12.69
N ALA A 49 -5.63 -7.79 13.31
CA ALA A 49 -7.06 -8.08 13.23
C ALA A 49 -7.91 -6.97 13.88
N ALA A 50 -7.45 -6.43 15.01
CA ALA A 50 -8.07 -5.29 15.69
C ALA A 50 -8.05 -4.03 14.83
N TRP A 51 -6.92 -3.74 14.17
CA TRP A 51 -6.77 -2.57 13.29
C TRP A 51 -7.77 -2.59 12.11
N LYS A 52 -8.15 -3.78 11.63
CA LYS A 52 -9.13 -3.95 10.54
C LYS A 52 -10.60 -3.80 10.98
N GLN A 53 -10.90 -3.79 12.29
CA GLN A 53 -12.27 -3.68 12.77
C GLN A 53 -12.86 -2.28 12.58
N ALA A 54 -14.17 -2.17 12.79
CA ALA A 54 -14.87 -0.93 13.06
C ALA A 54 -15.60 -1.10 14.41
N PRO A 55 -15.22 -0.36 15.47
CA PRO A 55 -14.16 0.64 15.53
C PRO A 55 -12.73 0.09 15.36
N CYS A 56 -11.89 0.79 14.61
CA CYS A 56 -10.48 0.48 14.35
C CYS A 56 -9.71 0.32 15.66
N GLY A 57 -8.82 -0.66 15.76
CA GLY A 57 -8.00 -0.89 16.95
C GLY A 57 -8.73 -1.54 18.14
N SER A 58 -9.97 -2.01 17.92
CA SER A 58 -10.75 -2.74 18.94
C SER A 58 -10.99 -4.20 18.52
N LEU A 59 -11.39 -5.04 19.47
CA LEU A 59 -11.86 -6.41 19.23
C LEU A 59 -13.21 -6.64 19.95
N PRO A 60 -14.05 -7.57 19.48
CA PRO A 60 -15.17 -8.07 20.29
C PRO A 60 -14.65 -8.68 21.60
N ALA A 61 -15.41 -8.57 22.69
CA ALA A 61 -15.06 -9.18 23.98
C ALA A 61 -15.31 -10.70 24.05
N ASP A 62 -15.95 -11.27 23.02
CA ASP A 62 -16.23 -12.70 22.93
C ASP A 62 -14.94 -13.51 22.67
N GLU A 63 -14.40 -14.13 23.73
CA GLU A 63 -13.19 -14.94 23.70
C GLU A 63 -13.28 -16.18 22.79
N GLU A 64 -14.48 -16.66 22.46
CA GLU A 64 -14.65 -17.82 21.57
C GLU A 64 -14.42 -17.43 20.10
N VAL A 65 -14.79 -16.21 19.74
CA VAL A 65 -14.70 -15.69 18.37
C VAL A 65 -13.31 -15.08 18.09
N LEU A 66 -12.60 -14.63 19.13
CA LEU A 66 -11.26 -14.06 19.02
C LEU A 66 -10.28 -14.93 18.22
N PRO A 67 -10.00 -16.20 18.58
CA PRO A 67 -9.00 -17.01 17.88
C PRO A 67 -9.30 -17.15 16.38
N ALA A 68 -10.57 -17.38 16.02
CA ALA A 68 -10.99 -17.47 14.62
C ALA A 68 -10.74 -16.17 13.84
N LYS A 69 -10.86 -15.00 14.50
CA LYS A 69 -10.71 -13.69 13.86
C LYS A 69 -9.28 -13.40 13.40
N PHE A 70 -8.26 -13.93 14.07
CA PHE A 70 -6.85 -13.80 13.69
C PHE A 70 -6.19 -15.12 13.30
N GLY A 71 -6.97 -16.19 13.14
CA GLY A 71 -6.52 -17.47 12.59
C GLY A 71 -5.75 -18.37 13.55
N MET A 72 -5.88 -18.15 14.87
CA MET A 72 -5.17 -18.94 15.88
C MET A 72 -5.92 -20.25 16.18
N PRO A 73 -5.25 -21.41 16.20
CA PRO A 73 -5.83 -22.66 16.69
C PRO A 73 -6.37 -22.54 18.12
N ALA A 74 -7.51 -23.17 18.40
CA ALA A 74 -8.18 -23.07 19.69
C ALA A 74 -7.31 -23.61 20.84
N GLU A 75 -6.49 -24.63 20.58
CA GLU A 75 -5.58 -25.24 21.55
C GLU A 75 -4.50 -24.24 21.99
N LEU A 76 -3.92 -23.51 21.03
CA LEU A 76 -2.94 -22.47 21.31
C LEU A 76 -3.60 -21.30 22.04
N TRP A 77 -4.81 -20.90 21.64
CA TRP A 77 -5.57 -19.86 22.33
C TRP A 77 -5.78 -20.23 23.80
N GLN A 78 -6.30 -21.41 24.09
CA GLN A 78 -6.53 -21.84 25.48
C GLN A 78 -5.24 -21.81 26.30
N ARG A 79 -4.10 -22.17 25.68
CA ARG A 79 -2.78 -22.15 26.32
C ARG A 79 -2.26 -20.73 26.60
N TYR A 80 -2.44 -19.80 25.65
CA TYR A 80 -1.80 -18.49 25.67
C TYR A 80 -2.76 -17.31 25.91
N ARG A 81 -4.07 -17.53 26.08
CA ARG A 81 -5.11 -16.49 26.22
C ARG A 81 -4.78 -15.42 27.25
N ARG A 82 -4.22 -15.83 28.39
CA ARG A 82 -3.87 -14.91 29.49
C ARG A 82 -2.78 -13.91 29.09
N VAL A 83 -1.80 -14.34 28.29
CA VAL A 83 -0.75 -13.45 27.77
C VAL A 83 -1.31 -12.62 26.63
N MET A 84 -2.14 -13.20 25.76
CA MET A 84 -2.75 -12.46 24.64
C MET A 84 -3.65 -11.32 25.11
N LEU A 85 -4.50 -11.56 26.10
CA LEU A 85 -5.42 -10.55 26.63
C LEU A 85 -4.75 -9.56 27.60
N ARG A 86 -3.43 -9.64 27.84
CA ARG A 86 -2.72 -8.68 28.68
C ARG A 86 -2.75 -7.29 28.04
N GLY A 87 -3.14 -6.28 28.82
CA GLY A 87 -3.24 -4.90 28.38
C GLY A 87 -4.52 -4.58 27.59
N TRP A 88 -5.38 -5.58 27.35
CA TRP A 88 -6.72 -5.34 26.82
C TRP A 88 -7.69 -5.01 27.95
N TRP A 89 -8.59 -4.07 27.69
CA TRP A 89 -9.64 -3.66 28.62
C TRP A 89 -10.97 -3.53 27.88
N GLU A 90 -12.05 -3.90 28.57
CA GLU A 90 -13.40 -3.84 28.02
C GLU A 90 -14.05 -2.48 28.28
N ALA A 91 -14.58 -1.86 27.23
CA ALA A 91 -15.34 -0.62 27.31
C ALA A 91 -16.85 -0.87 27.41
N SER A 92 -17.62 0.18 27.69
CA SER A 92 -19.08 0.11 27.83
C SER A 92 -19.84 -0.28 26.56
N ASP A 93 -19.17 -0.37 25.42
CA ASP A 93 -19.71 -0.86 24.14
C ASP A 93 -19.53 -2.38 23.94
N GLY A 94 -19.00 -3.09 24.95
CA GLY A 94 -18.75 -4.54 24.92
C GLY A 94 -17.56 -4.94 24.05
N ARG A 95 -16.61 -4.02 23.82
CA ARG A 95 -15.42 -4.26 23.01
C ARG A 95 -14.14 -4.10 23.83
N LEU A 96 -13.13 -4.87 23.44
CA LEU A 96 -11.79 -4.82 23.98
C LEU A 96 -10.97 -3.76 23.23
N TYR A 97 -10.26 -2.94 23.99
CA TYR A 97 -9.33 -1.93 23.52
C TYR A 97 -7.95 -2.17 24.14
N HIS A 98 -6.90 -1.80 23.42
CA HIS A 98 -5.51 -1.90 23.88
C HIS A 98 -4.86 -0.52 23.82
N GLU A 99 -4.13 -0.11 24.86
CA GLU A 99 -3.57 1.24 24.98
C GLU A 99 -2.75 1.67 23.75
N THR A 100 -1.82 0.82 23.29
CA THR A 100 -1.02 1.09 22.09
C THR A 100 -1.87 1.32 20.84
N LEU A 101 -2.92 0.52 20.62
CA LEU A 101 -3.79 0.68 19.45
C LEU A 101 -4.66 1.93 19.59
N THR A 102 -5.20 2.17 20.78
CA THR A 102 -5.99 3.36 21.11
C THR A 102 -5.20 4.64 20.84
N ALA A 103 -3.97 4.73 21.32
CA ALA A 103 -3.09 5.88 21.09
C ALA A 103 -2.86 6.14 19.60
N ARG A 104 -2.62 5.08 18.80
CA ARG A 104 -2.45 5.20 17.34
C ARG A 104 -3.72 5.63 16.62
N VAL A 105 -4.88 5.17 17.06
CA VAL A 105 -6.17 5.60 16.50
C VAL A 105 -6.45 7.07 16.84
N VAL A 106 -6.17 7.49 18.07
CA VAL A 106 -6.30 8.90 18.50
C VAL A 106 -5.36 9.80 17.68
N GLU A 107 -4.11 9.39 17.46
CA GLU A 107 -3.17 10.12 16.59
C GLU A 107 -3.70 10.26 15.16
N MET A 108 -4.21 9.17 14.58
CA MET A 108 -4.84 9.17 13.26
C MET A 108 -6.00 10.17 13.19
N LEU A 109 -6.91 10.14 14.18
CA LEU A 109 -8.05 11.04 14.23
C LEU A 109 -7.63 12.52 14.38
N GLY A 110 -6.60 12.78 15.18
CA GLY A 110 -6.00 14.11 15.34
C GLY A 110 -5.44 14.66 14.02
N ARG A 111 -4.67 13.84 13.29
CA ARG A 111 -4.12 14.22 11.98
C ARG A 111 -5.22 14.47 10.94
N ARG A 112 -6.23 13.61 10.88
CA ARG A 112 -7.39 13.81 9.98
C ARG A 112 -8.12 15.13 10.24
N ARG A 113 -8.30 15.48 11.52
CA ARG A 113 -8.92 16.75 11.91
C ARG A 113 -8.09 17.93 11.45
N SER A 114 -6.78 17.92 11.75
CA SER A 114 -5.85 18.96 11.29
C SER A 114 -5.80 19.11 9.77
N ASP A 115 -5.83 18.01 9.02
CA ASP A 115 -5.84 18.05 7.56
C ASP A 115 -7.16 18.60 7.01
N ALA A 116 -8.29 18.24 7.63
CA ALA A 116 -9.59 18.80 7.29
C ALA A 116 -9.63 20.32 7.54
N ASP A 117 -9.14 20.78 8.69
CA ASP A 117 -9.09 22.20 9.06
C ASP A 117 -8.19 23.00 8.08
N ARG A 118 -7.01 22.46 7.76
CA ARG A 118 -6.11 23.06 6.77
C ARG A 118 -6.75 23.13 5.39
N GLN A 119 -7.47 22.09 4.98
CA GLN A 119 -8.17 22.07 3.70
C GLN A 119 -9.35 23.05 3.67
N ALA A 120 -10.08 23.22 4.77
CA ALA A 120 -11.13 24.22 4.91
C ALA A 120 -10.57 25.65 4.79
N LEU A 121 -9.47 25.96 5.47
CA LEU A 121 -8.79 27.25 5.38
C LEU A 121 -8.26 27.55 3.97
N ARG A 122 -7.78 26.53 3.25
CA ARG A 122 -7.38 26.68 1.84
C ARG A 122 -8.56 26.97 0.93
N ARG A 123 -9.72 26.34 1.17
CA ARG A 123 -10.94 26.57 0.38
C ARG A 123 -11.49 27.97 0.60
N SER A 124 -11.48 28.48 1.82
CA SER A 124 -11.99 29.84 2.11
C SER A 124 -11.10 30.95 1.55
N LYS A 125 -9.79 30.71 1.40
CA LYS A 125 -8.84 31.68 0.83
C LYS A 125 -8.81 31.70 -0.69
N LYS A 126 -9.37 30.70 -1.38
CA LYS A 126 -9.36 30.68 -2.85
C LYS A 126 -10.40 31.68 -3.35
N PRO A 127 -10.02 32.75 -4.07
CA PRO A 127 -10.99 33.68 -4.63
C PRO A 127 -11.92 32.91 -5.57
N ALA A 128 -13.20 33.25 -5.54
CA ALA A 128 -14.17 32.69 -6.47
C ALA A 128 -13.66 32.91 -7.90
N THR A 129 -13.46 31.83 -8.65
CA THR A 129 -13.24 31.94 -10.08
C THR A 129 -14.43 32.70 -10.66
N PRO A 130 -14.23 33.83 -11.36
CA PRO A 130 -15.34 34.53 -11.97
C PRO A 130 -16.10 33.56 -12.90
N PRO A 131 -17.43 33.65 -12.98
CA PRO A 131 -18.21 32.79 -13.87
C PRO A 131 -17.65 32.92 -15.29
N PRO A 132 -17.62 31.82 -16.07
CA PRO A 132 -17.20 31.89 -17.46
C PRO A 132 -18.03 32.96 -18.18
N PRO A 133 -17.43 33.73 -19.11
CA PRO A 133 -18.18 34.72 -19.89
C PRO A 133 -19.35 34.02 -20.59
N ALA A 134 -20.51 34.68 -20.60
CA ALA A 134 -21.73 34.13 -21.17
C ALA A 134 -21.48 33.57 -22.58
N PRO A 135 -22.06 32.40 -22.94
CA PRO A 135 -21.93 31.87 -24.29
C PRO A 135 -22.43 32.91 -25.28
N ALA A 136 -21.63 33.20 -26.30
CA ALA A 136 -22.01 34.09 -27.40
C ALA A 136 -23.33 33.59 -28.02
N PRO A 137 -24.22 34.50 -28.47
CA PRO A 137 -25.47 34.10 -29.10
C PRO A 137 -25.19 33.26 -30.35
N SER A 138 -25.62 32.00 -30.33
CA SER A 138 -25.64 31.15 -31.52
C SER A 138 -26.57 31.77 -32.58
N PRO A 139 -26.23 31.70 -33.87
CA PRO A 139 -27.08 32.22 -34.94
C PRO A 139 -28.41 31.47 -34.99
N GLU A 140 -29.51 32.21 -35.15
CA GLU A 140 -30.88 31.69 -35.26
C GLU A 140 -31.03 30.65 -36.39
N PRO A 141 -31.79 29.55 -36.17
CA PRO A 141 -32.11 28.61 -37.22
C PRO A 141 -33.14 29.22 -38.21
N PRO A 142 -33.08 28.88 -39.51
CA PRO A 142 -34.00 29.41 -40.52
C PRO A 142 -35.43 28.87 -40.32
N PRO A 143 -36.47 29.63 -40.76
CA PRO A 143 -37.86 29.27 -40.54
C PRO A 143 -38.30 28.05 -41.37
N ALA A 144 -39.09 27.18 -40.76
CA ALA A 144 -39.69 25.99 -41.38
C ALA A 144 -40.88 26.35 -42.30
N PRO A 145 -41.14 25.57 -43.37
CA PRO A 145 -42.30 25.76 -44.26
C PRO A 145 -43.63 25.27 -43.63
N PRO A 146 -44.79 25.77 -44.13
CA PRO A 146 -46.11 25.66 -43.48
C PRO A 146 -46.83 24.30 -43.69
N PRO A 147 -47.95 24.04 -42.98
CA PRO A 147 -48.46 22.69 -42.72
C PRO A 147 -49.44 22.20 -43.80
N THR A 148 -49.39 20.89 -44.09
CA THR A 148 -50.42 20.17 -44.87
C THR A 148 -51.06 19.08 -43.99
N GLN A 149 -52.37 18.93 -44.20
CA GLN A 149 -53.44 18.40 -43.35
C GLN A 149 -53.40 16.90 -42.96
N PRO A 150 -54.29 16.45 -42.03
CA PRO A 150 -54.20 15.16 -41.36
C PRO A 150 -55.00 14.06 -42.07
N GLU A 151 -54.50 12.82 -42.01
CA GLU A 151 -55.24 11.62 -42.38
C GLU A 151 -55.05 10.54 -41.31
N VAL A 152 -56.14 9.90 -40.90
CA VAL A 152 -56.25 8.83 -39.88
C VAL A 152 -57.18 7.75 -40.48
N PRO A 153 -57.25 6.49 -39.98
CA PRO A 153 -56.29 5.50 -39.47
C PRO A 153 -56.43 4.15 -40.28
N PRO A 154 -56.00 2.93 -39.83
CA PRO A 154 -56.70 2.18 -38.77
C PRO A 154 -55.80 1.35 -37.82
N VAL A 155 -56.42 0.93 -36.71
CA VAL A 155 -55.88 0.21 -35.55
C VAL A 155 -55.99 -1.32 -35.73
N SER A 156 -55.00 -2.09 -35.24
CA SER A 156 -55.06 -3.47 -34.70
C SER A 156 -53.62 -4.00 -34.52
N ARG A 157 -53.15 -4.70 -33.47
CA ARG A 157 -53.74 -5.62 -32.48
C ARG A 157 -52.72 -5.87 -31.32
N VAL A 158 -53.24 -6.01 -30.09
CA VAL A 158 -52.96 -7.02 -29.01
C VAL A 158 -51.48 -7.30 -28.60
N THR A 159 -51.00 -6.79 -27.45
CA THR A 159 -50.90 -7.35 -26.07
C THR A 159 -49.80 -8.39 -25.78
N SER A 160 -48.91 -8.11 -24.83
CA SER A 160 -48.78 -8.81 -23.52
C SER A 160 -47.35 -8.88 -22.97
N THR A 161 -47.26 -8.68 -21.63
CA THR A 161 -46.25 -9.22 -20.69
C THR A 161 -44.79 -8.72 -20.81
N GLY A 162 -44.07 -8.39 -19.74
CA GLY A 162 -44.32 -8.52 -18.31
C GLY A 162 -43.15 -7.89 -17.53
N LEU A 163 -43.48 -7.36 -16.37
CA LEU A 163 -42.61 -6.77 -15.36
C LEU A 163 -41.85 -7.83 -14.52
N HIS A 164 -40.96 -7.30 -13.68
CA HIS A 164 -40.30 -7.84 -12.48
C HIS A 164 -38.84 -8.33 -12.65
N ARG A 165 -37.83 -7.81 -11.95
CA ARG A 165 -37.63 -7.38 -10.53
C ARG A 165 -37.18 -8.54 -9.63
N GLU A 166 -35.98 -8.31 -9.06
CA GLU A 166 -35.45 -8.71 -7.75
C GLU A 166 -34.88 -10.10 -7.42
N SER A 167 -33.74 -9.96 -6.72
CA SER A 167 -33.37 -10.57 -5.43
C SER A 167 -32.56 -11.87 -5.37
N SER A 168 -31.48 -11.75 -4.59
CA SER A 168 -31.07 -12.61 -3.48
C SER A 168 -30.76 -14.09 -3.78
N THR A 169 -29.62 -14.60 -3.28
CA THR A 169 -29.58 -15.37 -2.01
C THR A 169 -28.20 -16.01 -1.78
N ASP A 170 -27.88 -16.02 -0.50
CA ASP A 170 -26.95 -16.77 0.35
C ASP A 170 -26.43 -18.19 0.03
N HIS A 171 -25.36 -18.48 0.77
CA HIS A 171 -24.88 -19.73 1.42
C HIS A 171 -24.33 -20.95 0.63
N GLY A 172 -23.19 -21.48 1.15
CA GLY A 172 -22.40 -22.61 0.62
C GLY A 172 -22.95 -24.01 0.93
N PRO A 173 -22.13 -25.09 0.77
CA PRO A 173 -21.47 -25.65 1.96
C PRO A 173 -20.08 -26.31 1.74
N LEU A 174 -19.45 -26.67 2.86
CA LEU A 174 -18.21 -27.47 3.04
C LEU A 174 -18.48 -28.99 2.92
N VAL A 175 -17.50 -29.78 2.46
CA VAL A 175 -17.29 -31.19 2.91
C VAL A 175 -15.80 -31.61 2.84
N LEU A 176 -15.34 -32.28 3.89
CA LEU A 176 -14.06 -32.99 4.12
C LEU A 176 -13.84 -34.20 3.17
N ASN A 177 -12.59 -34.65 3.03
CA ASN A 177 -12.18 -36.04 3.37
C ASN A 177 -10.66 -36.28 3.33
N THR A 178 -10.29 -37.35 4.04
CA THR A 178 -9.03 -37.70 4.70
C THR A 178 -8.22 -38.79 3.95
N GLU A 179 -6.90 -38.81 4.20
CA GLU A 179 -5.79 -39.79 4.02
C GLU A 179 -6.07 -41.29 3.71
N PRO A 180 -5.12 -42.12 3.14
CA PRO A 180 -3.99 -42.69 3.92
C PRO A 180 -2.68 -43.12 3.18
N GLY A 181 -1.58 -43.19 3.94
CA GLY A 181 -0.83 -44.44 4.11
C GLY A 181 0.45 -44.73 3.29
N ALA A 182 1.59 -44.53 3.96
CA ALA A 182 2.77 -45.43 4.05
C ALA A 182 3.42 -46.03 2.78
N LEU A 183 4.73 -45.77 2.58
CA LEU A 183 5.82 -46.68 3.02
C LEU A 183 7.19 -46.04 2.71
N ALA A 184 8.08 -46.00 3.72
CA ALA A 184 9.51 -45.73 3.56
C ALA A 184 10.21 -46.91 2.83
N PRO A 185 11.45 -46.79 2.31
CA PRO A 185 12.60 -46.84 3.21
C PRO A 185 13.89 -46.08 2.78
N ALA A 186 14.76 -45.96 3.79
CA ALA A 186 16.23 -46.07 3.74
C ALA A 186 17.09 -44.94 3.13
N VAL A 187 17.61 -44.14 4.07
CA VAL A 187 18.91 -43.43 4.05
C VAL A 187 20.05 -44.41 3.70
N PRO A 188 21.18 -43.98 3.07
CA PRO A 188 22.26 -43.40 3.87
C PRO A 188 23.01 -42.22 3.19
N THR A 189 23.12 -41.11 3.90
CA THR A 189 24.32 -40.24 3.87
C THR A 189 25.40 -40.98 4.66
N PRO A 190 26.68 -40.94 4.25
CA PRO A 190 27.56 -39.88 4.77
C PRO A 190 28.56 -39.41 3.70
N ARG A 191 29.07 -38.17 3.74
CA ARG A 191 30.30 -37.91 4.50
C ARG A 191 30.53 -36.41 4.61
N ALA A 192 30.69 -35.98 5.86
CA ALA A 192 31.18 -34.67 6.27
C ALA A 192 32.55 -34.36 5.63
N GLN A 193 32.68 -33.15 5.10
CA GLN A 193 33.97 -32.50 4.92
C GLN A 193 34.15 -31.46 6.02
N ALA A 194 35.26 -31.58 6.73
CA ALA A 194 35.69 -30.73 7.82
C ALA A 194 36.13 -29.34 7.32
N PRO A 195 36.08 -28.31 8.18
CA PRO A 195 36.41 -26.93 7.79
C PRO A 195 37.91 -26.75 7.55
N GLU A 196 38.25 -26.16 6.41
CA GLU A 196 39.60 -25.79 6.01
C GLU A 196 40.07 -24.54 6.80
N ALA A 197 41.31 -24.57 7.29
CA ALA A 197 41.90 -23.57 8.17
C ALA A 197 42.19 -22.23 7.44
N PRO A 198 42.13 -21.08 8.14
CA PRO A 198 42.39 -19.77 7.54
C PRO A 198 43.89 -19.58 7.22
N PRO A 199 44.24 -18.93 6.09
CA PRO A 199 45.63 -18.65 5.73
C PRO A 199 46.26 -17.58 6.65
N PRO A 200 47.60 -17.60 6.82
CA PRO A 200 48.31 -16.72 7.74
C PRO A 200 48.34 -15.25 7.27
N ALA A 201 48.35 -14.34 8.26
CA ALA A 201 48.33 -12.89 8.06
C ALA A 201 49.57 -12.35 7.31
N PRO A 202 49.44 -11.30 6.47
CA PRO A 202 50.57 -10.63 5.86
C PRO A 202 51.33 -9.72 6.86
N PRO A 203 52.63 -9.45 6.62
CA PRO A 203 53.50 -8.66 7.51
C PRO A 203 53.08 -7.18 7.61
N PRO A 204 53.51 -6.44 8.66
CA PRO A 204 53.03 -5.09 8.94
C PRO A 204 53.52 -4.07 7.90
N GLU A 205 52.59 -3.29 7.34
CA GLU A 205 52.89 -2.17 6.45
C GLU A 205 53.61 -1.02 7.19
N PRO A 206 54.58 -0.33 6.56
CA PRO A 206 55.25 0.82 7.15
C PRO A 206 54.30 2.03 7.28
N PRO A 207 54.62 3.01 8.15
CA PRO A 207 53.71 4.10 8.47
C PRO A 207 53.37 4.94 7.24
N GLN A 208 52.10 4.98 6.85
CA GLN A 208 51.63 5.88 5.80
C GLN A 208 51.51 7.31 6.34
N GLU A 209 52.28 8.21 5.73
CA GLU A 209 52.12 9.66 5.84
C GLU A 209 50.73 10.11 5.31
N PRO A 210 50.19 11.24 5.79
CA PRO A 210 48.78 11.59 5.59
C PRO A 210 48.45 11.87 4.12
N VAL A 211 47.59 11.04 3.55
CA VAL A 211 47.06 11.22 2.18
C VAL A 211 46.07 12.40 2.17
N VAL A 212 46.47 13.48 1.50
CA VAL A 212 45.57 14.59 1.16
C VAL A 212 44.59 14.10 0.08
N VAL A 213 43.35 13.79 0.47
CA VAL A 213 42.31 13.29 -0.44
C VAL A 213 41.77 14.43 -1.31
N ALA A 214 41.88 14.29 -2.63
CA ALA A 214 41.22 15.17 -3.59
C ALA A 214 39.69 15.22 -3.33
N PRO A 215 39.02 16.39 -3.42
CA PRO A 215 37.63 16.47 -3.02
C PRO A 215 36.71 15.68 -3.96
N GLY A 216 36.08 14.63 -3.44
CA GLY A 216 35.02 13.91 -4.16
C GLY A 216 33.84 14.81 -4.54
N VAL A 217 33.03 14.38 -5.51
CA VAL A 217 31.88 15.13 -6.06
C VAL A 217 30.95 15.65 -4.96
N ALA A 218 30.71 14.87 -3.90
CA ALA A 218 29.93 15.26 -2.73
C ALA A 218 30.54 16.48 -2.00
N GLY A 219 31.86 16.52 -1.83
CA GLY A 219 32.56 17.62 -1.18
C GLY A 219 32.52 18.91 -1.99
N MET A 220 32.60 18.82 -3.32
CA MET A 220 32.42 19.97 -4.22
C MET A 220 30.99 20.53 -4.13
N LEU A 221 29.98 19.65 -4.17
CA LEU A 221 28.59 20.03 -4.06
C LEU A 221 28.29 20.68 -2.71
N CYS A 222 28.76 20.10 -1.59
CA CYS A 222 28.57 20.70 -0.26
C CYS A 222 29.17 22.11 -0.17
N ARG A 223 30.36 22.35 -0.73
CA ARG A 223 30.94 23.71 -0.77
C ARG A 223 30.05 24.69 -1.56
N ARG A 224 29.51 24.24 -2.69
CA ARG A 224 28.61 25.05 -3.52
C ARG A 224 27.29 25.35 -2.82
N LEU A 225 26.68 24.36 -2.16
CA LEU A 225 25.46 24.53 -1.36
C LEU A 225 25.67 25.49 -0.18
N LYS A 226 26.83 25.42 0.47
CA LYS A 226 27.20 26.35 1.56
C LYS A 226 27.35 27.78 1.06
N ALA A 227 27.96 27.99 -0.10
CA ALA A 227 28.05 29.30 -0.74
C ALA A 227 26.67 29.88 -1.11
N MET A 228 25.67 29.02 -1.32
CA MET A 228 24.29 29.41 -1.62
C MET A 228 23.39 29.54 -0.39
N GLY A 229 23.94 29.44 0.82
CA GLY A 229 23.21 29.70 2.07
C GLY A 229 22.74 28.46 2.84
N ILE A 230 23.04 27.24 2.39
CA ILE A 230 22.75 26.02 3.16
C ILE A 230 23.94 25.73 4.08
N GLY A 231 23.85 26.16 5.34
CA GLY A 231 24.97 26.12 6.27
C GLY A 231 25.37 24.73 6.77
N ASN A 232 24.39 23.88 7.10
CA ASN A 232 24.61 22.57 7.74
C ASN A 232 24.68 21.42 6.72
N VAL A 233 25.65 21.49 5.81
CA VAL A 233 25.88 20.46 4.79
C VAL A 233 26.88 19.41 5.27
N SER A 234 26.61 18.14 4.97
CA SER A 234 27.51 17.03 5.31
C SER A 234 27.85 16.20 4.06
N PRO A 235 29.13 16.14 3.65
CA PRO A 235 29.57 15.29 2.53
C PRO A 235 29.43 13.79 2.79
N GLY A 236 29.43 13.37 4.06
CA GLY A 236 29.29 11.97 4.49
C GLY A 236 27.84 11.50 4.66
N ASN A 237 26.87 12.28 4.19
CA ASN A 237 25.47 11.93 4.32
C ASN A 237 25.10 10.77 3.37
N LEU A 238 24.60 9.66 3.92
CA LEU A 238 24.24 8.45 3.17
C LEU A 238 23.21 8.71 2.05
N ARG A 239 22.24 9.61 2.27
CA ARG A 239 21.23 9.97 1.25
C ARG A 239 21.85 10.76 0.10
N LEU A 240 22.75 11.69 0.40
CA LEU A 240 23.48 12.43 -0.62
C LEU A 240 24.34 11.48 -1.48
N ASP A 241 25.09 10.59 -0.84
CA ASP A 241 25.90 9.59 -1.52
C ASP A 241 25.06 8.66 -2.42
N THR A 242 23.93 8.19 -1.90
CA THR A 242 22.99 7.34 -2.65
C THR A 242 22.43 8.06 -3.88
N LEU A 243 22.04 9.33 -3.75
CA LEU A 243 21.53 10.12 -4.88
C LEU A 243 22.61 10.36 -5.94
N LEU A 244 23.84 10.67 -5.54
CA LEU A 244 24.96 10.85 -6.46
C LEU A 244 25.30 9.54 -7.19
N LYS A 245 25.32 8.40 -6.47
CA LYS A 245 25.51 7.06 -7.07
C LYS A 245 24.37 6.67 -8.02
N ALA A 246 23.15 7.13 -7.74
CA ALA A 246 22.00 6.97 -8.63
C ALA A 246 22.01 7.93 -9.83
N GLY A 247 23.09 8.73 -10.01
CA GLY A 247 23.27 9.65 -11.12
C GLY A 247 22.56 10.99 -10.97
N ALA A 248 22.35 11.48 -9.74
CA ALA A 248 21.86 12.83 -9.51
C ALA A 248 22.93 13.86 -9.87
N ALA A 249 22.60 14.76 -10.79
CA ALA A 249 23.52 15.81 -11.21
C ALA A 249 23.59 16.94 -10.16
N PRO A 250 24.77 17.56 -9.92
CA PRO A 250 24.92 18.69 -9.00
C PRO A 250 23.92 19.84 -9.23
N GLU A 251 23.50 20.04 -10.48
CA GLU A 251 22.55 21.06 -10.93
C GLU A 251 21.14 20.83 -10.37
N GLU A 252 20.73 19.57 -10.20
CA GLU A 252 19.43 19.20 -9.60
C GLU A 252 19.34 19.71 -8.16
N PHE A 253 20.45 19.62 -7.42
CA PHE A 253 20.55 20.12 -6.05
C PHE A 253 20.56 21.65 -6.03
N VAL A 254 21.35 22.29 -6.90
CA VAL A 254 21.44 23.76 -7.01
C VAL A 254 20.07 24.37 -7.33
N ALA A 255 19.30 23.77 -8.24
CA ALA A 255 17.96 24.22 -8.60
C ALA A 255 16.95 24.13 -7.45
N ALA A 256 17.15 23.19 -6.51
CA ALA A 256 16.30 23.01 -5.34
C ALA A 256 16.60 23.98 -4.19
N VAL A 257 17.75 24.65 -4.18
CA VAL A 257 18.19 25.53 -3.07
C VAL A 257 17.17 26.62 -2.71
N PRO A 258 16.59 27.40 -3.65
CA PRO A 258 15.68 28.49 -3.30
C PRO A 258 14.45 28.02 -2.51
N LYS A 259 13.96 26.81 -2.82
CA LYS A 259 12.82 26.21 -2.12
C LYS A 259 13.20 25.70 -0.73
N ALA A 260 14.47 25.37 -0.52
CA ALA A 260 14.95 24.76 0.71
C ALA A 260 15.36 25.76 1.80
N LEU A 261 15.73 26.99 1.42
CA LEU A 261 16.17 28.01 2.38
C LEU A 261 15.12 28.42 3.42
N SER A 262 13.82 28.24 3.13
CA SER A 262 12.73 28.55 4.07
C SER A 262 12.37 27.41 5.02
N ALA A 263 13.01 26.25 4.88
CA ALA A 263 12.75 25.09 5.72
C ALA A 263 13.51 25.15 7.06
N LYS A 264 12.98 24.46 8.08
CA LYS A 264 13.64 24.29 9.39
C LYS A 264 15.00 23.58 9.26
N ASP A 265 15.11 22.65 8.32
CA ASP A 265 16.35 21.99 7.91
C ASP A 265 16.50 22.07 6.39
N PRO A 266 17.20 23.10 5.87
CA PRO A 266 17.36 23.30 4.43
C PRO A 266 18.09 22.16 3.73
N PHE A 267 19.06 21.51 4.39
CA PHE A 267 19.83 20.44 3.75
C PHE A 267 18.99 19.16 3.63
N ALA A 268 18.32 18.73 4.69
CA ALA A 268 17.45 17.56 4.65
C ALA A 268 16.25 17.77 3.70
N TYR A 269 15.69 18.98 3.68
CA TYR A 269 14.59 19.32 2.78
C TYR A 269 15.02 19.28 1.30
N LEU A 270 16.20 19.83 0.98
CA LEU A 270 16.78 19.78 -0.36
C LEU A 270 16.99 18.35 -0.86
N LEU A 271 17.54 17.46 -0.03
CA LEU A 271 17.68 16.04 -0.38
C LEU A 271 16.32 15.39 -0.68
N GLY A 272 15.29 15.73 0.10
CA GLY A 272 13.93 15.26 -0.12
C GLY A 272 13.29 15.76 -1.42
N ILE A 273 13.60 17.00 -1.85
CA ILE A 273 13.14 17.53 -3.14
C ILE A 273 13.72 16.70 -4.29
N VAL A 274 15.04 16.53 -4.30
CA VAL A 274 15.75 15.83 -5.40
C VAL A 274 15.31 14.37 -5.46
N GLU A 275 15.22 13.69 -4.31
CA GLU A 275 14.73 12.31 -4.24
C GLU A 275 13.29 12.17 -4.78
N GLY A 276 12.40 13.10 -4.41
CA GLY A 276 11.02 13.10 -4.86
C GLY A 276 10.85 13.47 -6.34
N GLU A 277 11.67 14.37 -6.88
CA GLU A 277 11.71 14.69 -8.31
C GLU A 277 12.19 13.50 -9.13
N ARG A 278 13.27 12.82 -8.71
CA ARG A 278 13.78 11.62 -9.39
C ARG A 278 12.80 10.45 -9.33
N THR A 279 12.16 10.22 -8.19
CA THR A 279 11.12 9.17 -8.07
C THR A 279 9.96 9.44 -9.02
N ARG A 280 9.49 10.69 -9.10
CA ARG A 280 8.42 11.09 -10.03
C ARG A 280 8.87 10.97 -11.49
N ALA A 281 10.10 11.37 -11.81
CA ALA A 281 10.65 11.22 -13.15
C ALA A 281 10.72 9.74 -13.57
N ALA A 282 11.15 8.85 -12.67
CA ALA A 282 11.17 7.41 -12.91
C ALA A 282 9.77 6.83 -13.14
N GLU A 283 8.77 7.26 -12.37
CA GLU A 283 7.38 6.84 -12.55
C GLU A 283 6.77 7.34 -13.87
N VAL A 284 7.09 8.57 -14.28
CA VAL A 284 6.68 9.11 -15.58
C VAL A 284 7.38 8.34 -16.70
N ALA A 285 8.69 8.07 -16.58
CA ALA A 285 9.45 7.32 -17.58
C ALA A 285 8.90 5.90 -17.81
N LYS A 286 8.30 5.27 -16.80
CA LYS A 286 7.58 3.99 -16.95
C LYS A 286 6.28 4.11 -17.74
N ARG A 287 5.64 5.28 -17.73
CA ARG A 287 4.34 5.54 -18.38
C ARG A 287 4.48 6.07 -19.80
N VAL A 288 5.64 6.61 -20.15
CA VAL A 288 5.93 7.12 -21.49
C VAL A 288 6.34 5.94 -22.37
N HIS A 289 5.70 5.82 -23.54
CA HIS A 289 6.06 4.84 -24.56
C HIS A 289 7.48 5.10 -25.07
N HIS A 290 8.29 4.04 -25.16
CA HIS A 290 9.64 4.09 -25.72
C HIS A 290 9.64 3.47 -27.12
N GLY A 291 10.16 4.18 -28.11
CA GLY A 291 10.20 3.76 -29.52
C GLY A 291 9.25 4.57 -30.42
N PRO A 292 9.25 4.29 -31.75
CA PRO A 292 8.40 5.01 -32.68
C PRO A 292 6.92 4.85 -32.31
N MET A 293 6.16 5.93 -32.41
CA MET A 293 4.73 5.94 -32.09
C MET A 293 3.99 5.06 -33.11
N PRO A 294 3.19 4.06 -32.68
CA PRO A 294 2.42 3.26 -33.61
C PRO A 294 1.42 4.15 -34.36
N PRO A 295 1.18 3.91 -35.66
CA PRO A 295 0.22 4.68 -36.44
C PRO A 295 -1.18 4.55 -35.83
N ARG A 296 -1.93 5.65 -35.78
CA ARG A 296 -3.33 5.66 -35.29
C ARG A 296 -4.15 4.66 -36.13
N GLY A 297 -4.57 3.56 -35.49
CA GLY A 297 -5.34 2.50 -36.13
C GLY A 297 -4.63 1.14 -36.22
N ALA A 298 -3.36 1.03 -35.81
CA ALA A 298 -2.74 -0.28 -35.66
C ALA A 298 -3.25 -0.97 -34.37
N SER A 299 -4.05 -2.01 -34.54
CA SER A 299 -4.31 -2.99 -33.48
C SER A 299 -2.97 -3.53 -32.95
N PRO A 300 -2.83 -3.79 -31.64
CA PRO A 300 -1.63 -4.44 -31.13
C PRO A 300 -1.40 -5.75 -31.89
N PRO A 301 -0.13 -6.14 -32.17
CA PRO A 301 0.13 -7.43 -32.78
C PRO A 301 -0.52 -8.51 -31.91
N PRO A 302 -1.15 -9.54 -32.51
CA PRO A 302 -1.86 -10.55 -31.75
C PRO A 302 -0.88 -11.21 -30.78
N GLN A 303 -0.93 -10.78 -29.52
CA GLN A 303 -0.34 -11.55 -28.44
C GLN A 303 -1.12 -12.85 -28.42
N ASP A 304 -0.40 -13.97 -28.49
CA ASP A 304 -0.92 -15.32 -28.70
C ASP A 304 -1.90 -15.75 -27.59
N THR A 305 -3.11 -15.20 -27.65
CA THR A 305 -4.21 -15.43 -26.72
C THR A 305 -4.68 -16.88 -26.81
N ALA A 306 -4.48 -17.50 -27.97
CA ALA A 306 -4.76 -18.91 -28.19
C ALA A 306 -3.80 -19.80 -27.39
N ALA A 307 -2.50 -19.53 -27.43
CA ALA A 307 -1.51 -20.27 -26.62
C ALA A 307 -1.75 -20.10 -25.11
N ARG A 308 -2.01 -18.87 -24.65
CA ARG A 308 -2.30 -18.59 -23.23
C ARG A 308 -3.60 -19.23 -22.75
N ASN A 309 -4.65 -19.22 -23.58
CA ASN A 309 -5.93 -19.86 -23.25
C ASN A 309 -5.83 -21.39 -23.29
N ALA A 310 -5.03 -21.96 -24.19
CA ALA A 310 -4.76 -23.39 -24.22
C ALA A 310 -3.95 -23.85 -22.98
N GLU A 311 -2.98 -23.04 -22.54
CA GLU A 311 -2.20 -23.29 -21.33
C GLU A 311 -3.05 -23.15 -20.05
N ALA A 312 -3.93 -22.14 -20.00
CA ALA A 312 -4.90 -21.98 -18.92
C ALA A 312 -5.91 -23.13 -18.84
N LYS A 313 -6.43 -23.62 -19.98
CA LYS A 313 -7.32 -24.79 -20.05
C LYS A 313 -6.60 -26.08 -19.59
N ARG A 314 -5.31 -26.22 -19.91
CA ARG A 314 -4.46 -27.35 -19.44
C ARG A 314 -4.23 -27.31 -17.93
N LEU A 315 -3.89 -26.15 -17.37
CA LEU A 315 -3.68 -25.95 -15.92
C LEU A 315 -4.96 -26.17 -15.10
N LEU A 316 -6.13 -25.89 -15.69
CA LEU A 316 -7.44 -26.10 -15.08
C LEU A 316 -8.01 -27.52 -15.31
N GLY A 317 -7.28 -28.41 -15.99
CA GLY A 317 -7.69 -29.81 -16.20
C GLY A 317 -8.93 -30.00 -17.10
N ILE A 318 -9.32 -28.99 -17.88
CA ILE A 318 -10.51 -29.02 -18.72
C ILE A 318 -10.13 -29.68 -20.06
N ARG A 319 -10.65 -30.89 -20.33
CA ARG A 319 -10.45 -31.55 -21.64
C ARG A 319 -11.22 -30.78 -22.73
N PRO A 320 -10.59 -30.49 -23.88
CA PRO A 320 -11.29 -29.87 -25.00
C PRO A 320 -12.36 -30.82 -25.55
N GLY A 321 -13.54 -30.27 -25.85
CA GLY A 321 -14.67 -31.02 -26.38
C GLY A 321 -14.50 -31.38 -27.87
N PRO A 322 -15.23 -32.40 -28.37
CA PRO A 322 -15.03 -33.01 -29.69
C PRO A 322 -15.38 -32.12 -30.91
N GLN A 323 -15.64 -30.82 -30.74
CA GLN A 323 -16.02 -29.91 -31.83
C GLN A 323 -14.92 -28.94 -32.28
N GLU A 324 -13.75 -28.92 -31.64
CA GLU A 324 -12.61 -28.07 -32.09
C GLU A 324 -11.72 -28.76 -33.16
N THR A 325 -12.08 -29.96 -33.66
CA THR A 325 -11.29 -30.69 -34.68
C THR A 325 -11.82 -30.56 -36.11
N LEU A 326 -12.72 -29.63 -36.42
CA LEU A 326 -13.30 -29.50 -37.77
C LEU A 326 -12.92 -28.22 -38.53
N ASP A 327 -12.24 -27.27 -37.89
CA ASP A 327 -11.77 -26.05 -38.57
C ASP A 327 -10.25 -25.84 -38.34
N ALA A 328 -9.46 -26.82 -38.75
CA ALA A 328 -8.01 -26.70 -38.93
C ALA A 328 -7.59 -27.25 -40.30
#